data_AF-K6YU12-F1
#
_entry.id   AF-K6YU12-F1
#
_cell.length_a   1.000
_cell.length_b   1.000
_cell.length_c   1.000
_cell.angle_alpha   90.00
_cell.angle_beta   90.00
_cell.angle_gamma   90.00
#
_symmetry.space_group_name_H-M   'P 1'
#
loop_
_entity.id
_entity.type
_entity.pdbx_description
1 polymer ?
#
loop_
_entity_poly.entity_id
_entity_poly.type
_entity_poly.pdbx_seq_one_letter_code
_entity_poly.pdbx_strand_id
1 'polypeptide(L)'
;MIETNFKCNFKESLSSLFESGIESYSVVKPTNGRPDCIYLKIKDGRTLRLSSYINELDNWDEIGSLKLDVLQPTASQINFKKLTSKWCSIKRASRLVIHGETIKADCGLKFINELDHFLIILPSSFPNRVEIKSTFYDGDFEPECDLVQYSEVKL
;
A
#
# COMPACT_ATOMS: atom_id res chain seq x y z
N MET A 1 17.22 -14.17 -12.12
CA MET A 1 16.21 -13.13 -11.84
C MET A 1 15.81 -13.26 -10.38
N ILE A 2 16.06 -12.25 -9.57
CA ILE A 2 15.67 -12.20 -8.16
C ILE A 2 14.21 -11.74 -8.11
N GLU A 3 13.38 -12.43 -7.32
CA GLU A 3 11.99 -12.04 -7.10
C GLU A 3 11.78 -11.61 -5.65
N THR A 4 11.31 -10.38 -5.45
CA THR A 4 10.95 -9.86 -4.13
C THR A 4 9.44 -9.63 -4.07
N ASN A 5 8.79 -10.24 -3.10
CA ASN A 5 7.35 -10.08 -2.87
C ASN A 5 7.12 -9.14 -1.67
N PHE A 6 5.88 -8.69 -1.49
CA PHE A 6 5.52 -7.99 -0.26
C PHE A 6 5.84 -8.81 0.99
N LYS A 7 6.16 -8.12 2.08
CA LYS A 7 6.26 -8.74 3.40
C LYS A 7 4.89 -8.77 4.06
N CYS A 8 4.19 -9.89 3.95
CA CYS A 8 2.87 -10.10 4.56
C CYS A 8 2.97 -10.83 5.90
N ASN A 9 2.46 -10.22 6.97
CA ASN A 9 2.41 -10.81 8.31
C ASN A 9 1.00 -11.30 8.65
N PHE A 10 0.44 -12.14 7.77
CA PHE A 10 -0.87 -12.80 7.91
C PHE A 10 -0.92 -14.01 6.97
N LYS A 11 -1.93 -14.88 7.12
CA LYS A 11 -1.99 -16.16 6.38
C LYS A 11 -2.94 -16.11 5.18
N GLU A 12 -3.90 -15.20 5.20
CA GLU A 12 -4.91 -15.04 4.15
C GLU A 12 -4.31 -14.49 2.86
N SER A 13 -4.99 -14.70 1.73
CA SER A 13 -4.58 -14.08 0.47
C SER A 13 -4.81 -12.57 0.51
N LEU A 14 -3.93 -11.81 -0.13
CA LEU A 14 -4.05 -10.36 -0.21
C LEU A 14 -5.34 -9.92 -0.93
N SER A 15 -5.78 -10.68 -1.94
CA SER A 15 -7.06 -10.46 -2.61
C SER A 15 -8.25 -10.56 -1.65
N SER A 16 -8.29 -11.59 -0.81
CA SER A 16 -9.38 -11.82 0.16
C SER A 16 -9.50 -10.73 1.23
N LEU A 17 -8.42 -9.97 1.49
CA LEU A 17 -8.45 -8.85 2.43
C LEU A 17 -9.27 -7.66 1.91
N PHE A 18 -9.43 -7.52 0.60
CA PHE A 18 -10.08 -6.35 0.00
C PHE A 18 -11.43 -6.65 -0.65
N GLU A 19 -11.88 -7.91 -0.64
CA GLU A 19 -13.19 -8.32 -1.16
C GLU A 19 -14.35 -7.58 -0.49
N SER A 20 -14.25 -7.33 0.81
CA SER A 20 -15.26 -6.60 1.58
C SER A 20 -15.15 -5.07 1.43
N GLY A 21 -14.06 -4.60 0.81
CA GLY A 21 -13.77 -3.19 0.57
C GLY A 21 -13.19 -2.44 1.78
N ILE A 22 -12.86 -1.17 1.53
CA ILE A 22 -12.18 -0.28 2.48
C ILE A 22 -13.22 0.70 3.07
N GLU A 23 -13.41 0.66 4.39
CA GLU A 23 -14.38 1.52 5.09
C GLU A 23 -13.78 2.88 5.45
N SER A 24 -12.54 2.90 5.92
CA SER A 24 -11.89 4.11 6.40
C SER A 24 -10.37 3.98 6.33
N TYR A 25 -9.69 5.12 6.45
CA TYR A 25 -8.23 5.16 6.42
C TYR A 25 -7.68 6.08 7.50
N SER A 26 -6.40 5.89 7.87
CA SER A 26 -5.66 6.82 8.71
C SER A 26 -4.22 6.88 8.21
N VAL A 27 -3.66 8.08 8.09
CA VAL A 27 -2.27 8.28 7.65
C VAL A 27 -1.46 8.75 8.84
N VAL A 28 -0.41 8.01 9.19
CA VAL A 28 0.52 8.42 10.25
C VAL A 28 1.64 9.23 9.63
N LYS A 29 1.76 10.48 10.08
CA LYS A 29 2.86 11.37 9.74
C LYS A 29 3.64 11.67 11.01
N PRO A 30 4.95 11.35 11.09
CA PRO A 30 5.80 11.90 12.12
C PRO A 30 5.94 13.42 11.94
N THR A 31 6.67 14.07 12.85
CA THR A 31 6.92 15.52 12.83
C THR A 31 7.52 16.06 11.52
N ASN A 32 8.15 15.21 10.71
CA ASN A 32 8.69 15.57 9.38
C ASN A 32 7.63 15.67 8.27
N GLY A 33 6.34 15.42 8.56
CA GLY A 33 5.22 15.64 7.65
C GLY A 33 4.99 14.57 6.57
N ARG A 34 5.90 13.61 6.40
CA ARG A 34 5.77 12.53 5.42
C ARG A 34 5.07 11.30 6.00
N PRO A 35 4.26 10.56 5.22
CA PRO A 35 3.64 9.35 5.71
C PRO A 35 4.67 8.27 6.08
N ASP A 36 4.59 7.76 7.31
CA ASP A 36 5.32 6.57 7.76
C ASP A 36 4.57 5.29 7.35
N CYS A 37 3.25 5.33 7.56
CA CYS A 37 2.35 4.24 7.19
C CYS A 37 0.93 4.75 6.96
N ILE A 38 0.13 3.92 6.30
CA ILE A 38 -1.32 4.07 6.18
C ILE A 38 -2.00 2.87 6.82
N TYR A 39 -3.02 3.15 7.63
CA TYR A 39 -3.97 2.17 8.10
C TYR A 39 -5.20 2.18 7.20
N LEU A 40 -5.63 1.00 6.78
CA LEU A 40 -6.90 0.79 6.08
C LEU A 40 -7.78 -0.07 6.98
N LYS A 41 -8.94 0.46 7.35
CA LYS A 41 -9.96 -0.35 8.02
C LYS A 41 -10.83 -1.01 6.96
N ILE A 42 -10.80 -2.32 6.96
CA ILE A 42 -11.56 -3.18 6.06
C ILE A 42 -12.98 -3.33 6.60
N LYS A 43 -13.97 -3.44 5.71
CA LYS A 43 -15.39 -3.50 6.10
C LYS A 43 -15.73 -4.69 6.99
N ASP A 44 -14.99 -5.79 6.89
CA ASP A 44 -15.12 -6.96 7.77
C ASP A 44 -14.58 -6.77 9.19
N GLY A 45 -14.06 -5.58 9.51
CA GLY A 45 -13.58 -5.20 10.84
C GLY A 45 -12.07 -5.32 11.02
N ARG A 46 -11.34 -5.93 10.08
CA ARG A 46 -9.88 -5.99 10.12
C ARG A 46 -9.26 -4.61 9.88
N THR A 47 -8.10 -4.37 10.48
CA THR A 47 -7.28 -3.18 10.19
C THR A 47 -5.98 -3.64 9.57
N LEU A 48 -5.66 -3.11 8.39
CA LEU A 48 -4.41 -3.37 7.69
C LEU A 48 -3.48 -2.17 7.84
N ARG A 49 -2.26 -2.38 8.32
CA ARG A 49 -1.18 -1.39 8.29
C ARG A 49 -0.30 -1.65 7.08
N LEU A 50 -0.10 -0.64 6.24
CA LEU A 50 0.85 -0.66 5.14
C LEU A 50 1.98 0.32 5.43
N SER A 51 3.20 -0.19 5.50
CA SER A 51 4.43 0.58 5.66
C SER A 51 5.44 0.14 4.61
N SER A 52 6.44 0.95 4.31
CA SER A 52 7.54 0.52 3.45
C SER A 52 8.47 -0.44 4.17
N TYR A 53 9.16 -1.28 3.41
CA TYR A 53 10.27 -2.13 3.82
C TYR A 53 11.29 -2.16 2.68
N ILE A 54 12.58 -2.19 3.01
CA ILE A 54 13.66 -2.20 2.03
C ILE A 54 14.11 -3.65 1.82
N ASN A 55 14.08 -4.12 0.58
CA ASN A 55 14.72 -5.37 0.21
C ASN A 55 16.20 -5.09 -0.06
N GLU A 56 17.08 -5.71 0.73
CA GLU A 56 18.51 -5.74 0.44
C GLU A 56 18.78 -6.82 -0.61
N LEU A 57 19.42 -6.45 -1.72
CA LEU A 57 19.82 -7.36 -2.80
C LEU A 57 21.34 -7.50 -2.83
N ASP A 58 21.82 -8.61 -3.41
CA ASP A 58 23.26 -8.79 -3.63
C ASP A 58 23.82 -7.67 -4.53
N ASN A 59 24.95 -7.08 -4.11
CA ASN A 59 25.66 -5.95 -4.76
C ASN A 59 25.12 -4.52 -4.45
N TRP A 60 24.53 -4.29 -3.29
CA TRP A 60 24.12 -2.94 -2.80
C TRP A 60 22.94 -2.29 -3.55
N ASP A 61 22.24 -3.04 -4.39
CA ASP A 61 20.96 -2.58 -4.92
C ASP A 61 19.88 -2.74 -3.85
N GLU A 62 19.20 -1.65 -3.51
CA GLU A 62 18.05 -1.63 -2.61
C GLU A 62 16.80 -1.32 -3.42
N ILE A 63 15.70 -2.02 -3.13
CA ILE A 63 14.40 -1.66 -3.70
C ILE A 63 13.32 -1.68 -2.62
N GLY A 64 12.60 -0.57 -2.51
CA GLY A 64 11.47 -0.47 -1.62
C GLY A 64 10.33 -1.41 -2.02
N SER A 65 9.68 -1.95 -1.00
CA SER A 65 8.45 -2.74 -1.10
C SER A 65 7.51 -2.37 0.04
N LEU A 66 6.29 -2.92 0.02
CA LEU A 66 5.36 -2.79 1.13
C LEU A 66 5.49 -3.97 2.10
N LYS A 67 5.41 -3.63 3.38
CA LYS A 67 5.10 -4.53 4.48
C LYS A 67 3.64 -4.33 4.86
N LEU A 68 2.92 -5.44 5.00
CA LEU A 68 1.50 -5.48 5.32
C LEU A 68 1.28 -6.26 6.61
N ASP A 69 0.71 -5.61 7.61
CA ASP A 69 0.38 -6.19 8.91
C ASP A 69 -1.14 -6.13 9.15
N VAL A 70 -1.79 -7.26 9.43
CA VAL A 70 -3.17 -7.27 9.91
C VAL A 70 -3.16 -7.09 11.43
N LEU A 71 -3.77 -6.02 11.90
CA LEU A 71 -3.85 -5.67 13.32
C LEU A 71 -5.13 -6.23 13.95
N GLN A 72 -4.99 -6.71 15.19
CA GLN A 72 -6.12 -7.14 15.99
C GLN A 72 -7.00 -5.95 16.41
N PRO A 73 -8.28 -6.16 16.76
CA PRO A 73 -9.28 -5.11 17.01
C PRO A 73 -9.00 -4.11 18.15
N THR A 74 -7.85 -4.17 18.81
CA THR A 74 -7.49 -3.30 19.93
C THR A 74 -6.95 -1.93 19.50
N ALA A 75 -7.12 -1.55 18.23
CA ALA A 75 -6.66 -0.29 17.64
C ALA A 75 -7.44 0.96 18.09
N SER A 76 -7.87 1.03 19.36
CA SER A 76 -8.65 2.13 19.94
C SER A 76 -7.96 3.50 19.93
N GLN A 77 -6.70 3.58 19.49
CA GLN A 77 -5.91 4.81 19.39
C GLN A 77 -5.77 5.35 17.96
N ILE A 78 -6.26 4.64 16.93
CA ILE A 78 -6.13 5.11 15.54
C ILE A 78 -7.32 6.00 15.17
N ASN A 79 -7.04 7.25 14.81
CA ASN A 79 -8.06 8.19 14.35
C ASN A 79 -8.33 7.96 12.84
N PHE A 80 -9.42 7.25 12.55
CA PHE A 80 -9.82 6.93 11.17
C PHE A 80 -10.70 8.02 10.55
N LYS A 81 -10.37 8.38 9.30
CA LYS A 81 -11.22 9.16 8.41
C LYS A 81 -12.09 8.22 7.58
N LYS A 82 -13.40 8.38 7.70
CA LYS A 82 -14.38 7.55 6.98
C LYS A 82 -14.34 7.83 5.48
N LEU A 83 -14.31 6.78 4.67
CA LEU A 83 -14.48 6.89 3.22
C LEU A 83 -15.96 6.86 2.85
N THR A 84 -16.28 7.35 1.65
CA THR A 84 -17.62 7.17 1.09
C THR A 84 -17.93 5.68 0.92
N SER A 85 -19.21 5.29 0.98
CA SER A 85 -19.65 3.90 0.82
C SER A 85 -19.20 3.24 -0.50
N LYS A 86 -18.80 4.02 -1.51
CA LYS A 86 -18.22 3.53 -2.76
C LYS A 86 -16.91 2.76 -2.58
N TRP A 87 -16.14 3.05 -1.53
CA TRP A 87 -14.91 2.32 -1.21
C TRP A 87 -15.15 0.94 -0.58
N CYS A 88 -16.38 0.65 -0.17
CA CYS A 88 -16.81 -0.69 0.23
C CYS A 88 -17.02 -1.66 -0.95
N SER A 89 -16.77 -1.22 -2.19
CA SER A 89 -16.78 -2.05 -3.39
C SER A 89 -15.53 -1.75 -4.21
N ILE A 90 -14.58 -2.69 -4.23
CA ILE A 90 -13.34 -2.56 -4.99
C ILE A 90 -13.51 -3.28 -6.32
N LYS A 91 -13.57 -2.50 -7.39
CA LYS A 91 -13.65 -2.97 -8.78
C LYS A 91 -12.37 -3.69 -9.21
N ARG A 92 -11.22 -3.14 -8.82
CA ARG A 92 -9.90 -3.70 -9.14
C ARG A 92 -8.91 -3.45 -8.01
N ALA A 93 -8.17 -4.50 -7.67
CA ALA A 93 -7.01 -4.42 -6.79
C ALA A 93 -5.80 -5.03 -7.53
N SER A 94 -4.68 -4.31 -7.51
CA SER A 94 -3.49 -4.65 -8.29
C SER A 94 -2.22 -4.41 -7.47
N ARG A 95 -1.23 -5.27 -7.69
CA ARG A 95 0.17 -5.03 -7.35
C ARG A 95 0.79 -4.14 -8.40
N LEU A 96 1.66 -3.25 -7.96
CA LEU A 96 2.54 -2.43 -8.79
C LEU A 96 3.93 -3.06 -8.72
N VAL A 97 4.39 -3.55 -9.87
CA VAL A 97 5.58 -4.40 -9.97
C VAL A 97 6.64 -3.71 -10.83
N ILE A 98 7.87 -3.62 -10.33
CA ILE A 98 9.03 -3.19 -11.14
C ILE A 98 9.66 -4.40 -11.80
N HIS A 99 10.04 -4.24 -13.06
CA HIS A 99 10.80 -5.22 -13.84
C HIS A 99 12.13 -4.60 -14.26
N GLY A 100 13.21 -5.05 -13.64
CA GLY A 100 14.58 -4.81 -14.11
C GLY A 100 15.12 -6.03 -14.87
N GLU A 101 16.31 -5.90 -15.43
CA GLU A 101 16.97 -7.00 -16.15
C GLU A 101 17.23 -8.21 -15.22
N THR A 102 17.56 -7.92 -13.96
CA THR A 102 17.96 -8.92 -12.96
C THR A 102 16.93 -9.10 -11.84
N ILE A 103 15.95 -8.21 -11.71
CA ILE A 103 14.99 -8.19 -10.61
C ILE A 103 13.54 -8.03 -11.07
N LYS A 104 12.63 -8.65 -10.32
CA LYS A 104 11.21 -8.37 -10.33
C LYS A 104 10.72 -8.15 -8.91
N ALA A 105 10.13 -6.98 -8.64
CA ALA A 105 9.78 -6.57 -7.28
C ALA A 105 8.33 -6.10 -7.16
N ASP A 106 7.58 -6.72 -6.24
CA ASP A 106 6.30 -6.19 -5.78
C ASP A 106 6.54 -4.96 -4.91
N CYS A 107 6.26 -3.77 -5.44
CA CYS A 107 6.61 -2.53 -4.77
C CYS A 107 5.42 -1.85 -4.12
N GLY A 108 4.26 -1.82 -4.76
CA GLY A 108 3.12 -1.05 -4.29
C GLY A 108 1.76 -1.66 -4.56
N LEU A 109 0.72 -1.00 -4.06
CA LEU A 109 -0.67 -1.41 -4.25
C LEU A 109 -1.47 -0.32 -4.91
N LYS A 110 -2.38 -0.74 -5.79
CA LYS A 110 -3.37 0.11 -6.44
C LYS A 110 -4.76 -0.47 -6.28
N PHE A 111 -5.68 0.35 -5.81
CA PHE A 111 -7.10 0.05 -5.72
C PHE A 111 -7.88 1.00 -6.60
N ILE A 112 -8.92 0.48 -7.24
CA ILE A 112 -9.90 1.23 -8.02
C ILE A 112 -11.29 0.78 -7.58
N ASN A 113 -12.16 1.74 -7.26
CA ASN A 113 -13.57 1.45 -6.92
C ASN A 113 -14.49 1.54 -8.15
N GLU A 114 -15.80 1.36 -7.95
CA GLU A 114 -16.80 1.39 -9.04
C GLU A 114 -16.94 2.75 -9.75
N LEU A 115 -16.46 3.84 -9.15
CA LEU A 115 -16.47 5.19 -9.75
C LEU A 115 -15.13 5.56 -10.39
N ASP A 116 -14.23 4.59 -10.58
CA ASP A 116 -12.86 4.78 -11.03
C ASP A 116 -12.02 5.73 -10.14
N HIS A 117 -12.48 5.96 -8.90
CA HIS A 117 -11.64 6.57 -7.87
C HIS A 117 -10.53 5.59 -7.49
N PHE A 118 -9.33 6.12 -7.22
CA PHE A 118 -8.15 5.32 -7.00
C PHE A 118 -7.44 5.62 -5.68
N LEU A 119 -6.67 4.64 -5.22
CA LEU A 119 -5.73 4.72 -4.11
C LEU A 119 -4.47 3.97 -4.54
N ILE A 120 -3.34 4.66 -4.58
CA ILE A 120 -2.01 4.11 -4.84
C ILE A 120 -1.19 4.29 -3.57
N ILE A 121 -0.51 3.22 -3.15
CA ILE A 121 0.42 3.20 -2.02
C ILE A 121 1.74 2.63 -2.53
N LEU A 122 2.81 3.41 -2.42
CA LEU A 122 4.15 3.05 -2.88
C LEU A 122 5.20 3.33 -1.79
N PRO A 123 6.40 2.72 -1.88
CA PRO A 123 7.57 3.20 -1.17
C PRO A 123 7.91 4.63 -1.62
N SER A 124 8.37 5.44 -0.68
CA SER A 124 8.85 6.80 -0.95
C SER A 124 10.28 6.78 -1.43
N SER A 125 10.69 7.84 -2.13
CA SER A 125 12.11 8.17 -2.32
C SER A 125 12.86 8.43 -1.01
N PHE A 126 12.13 8.56 0.11
CA PHE A 126 12.68 8.68 1.46
C PHE A 126 12.64 7.31 2.18
N PRO A 127 13.77 6.83 2.71
CA PRO A 127 13.84 5.53 3.37
C PRO A 127 12.79 5.37 4.48
N ASN A 128 12.16 4.21 4.51
CA ASN A 128 11.13 3.84 5.49
C ASN A 128 9.88 4.74 5.49
N ARG A 129 9.57 5.40 4.36
CA ARG A 129 8.34 6.18 4.17
C ARG A 129 7.47 5.58 3.07
N VAL A 130 6.17 5.89 3.12
CA VAL A 130 5.22 5.56 2.06
C VAL A 130 4.70 6.82 1.37
N GLU A 131 4.36 6.68 0.11
CA GLU A 131 3.73 7.71 -0.70
C GLU A 131 2.32 7.27 -1.05
N ILE A 132 1.37 8.20 -0.96
CA ILE A 132 -0.05 7.93 -1.11
C ILE A 132 -0.61 8.88 -2.14
N LYS A 133 -1.09 8.35 -3.27
CA LYS A 133 -1.85 9.13 -4.25
C LYS A 133 -3.28 8.62 -4.28
N SER A 134 -4.26 9.49 -4.03
CA SER A 134 -5.66 9.07 -4.03
C SER A 134 -6.59 10.22 -4.37
N THR A 135 -7.82 9.90 -4.76
CA THR A 135 -8.89 10.89 -4.95
C THR A 135 -9.45 11.47 -3.64
N PHE A 136 -9.13 10.87 -2.47
CA PHE A 136 -9.66 11.31 -1.17
C PHE A 136 -8.57 11.81 -0.19
N TYR A 137 -7.32 11.78 -0.62
CA TYR A 137 -6.17 12.19 0.17
C TYR A 137 -5.31 13.12 -0.66
N ASP A 138 -5.16 14.34 -0.18
CA ASP A 138 -4.36 15.40 -0.81
C ASP A 138 -3.05 15.55 -0.02
N GLY A 139 -1.97 15.11 -0.63
CA GLY A 139 -0.63 15.17 -0.08
C GLY A 139 0.38 15.03 -1.21
N ASP A 140 1.62 15.44 -0.93
CA ASP A 140 2.72 15.27 -1.87
C ASP A 140 2.91 13.79 -2.22
N PHE A 141 3.46 13.57 -3.40
CA PHE A 141 3.62 12.23 -3.96
C PHE A 141 4.95 12.11 -4.69
N GLU A 142 5.95 11.59 -3.99
CA GLU A 142 7.34 11.45 -4.47
C GLU A 142 7.83 10.00 -4.30
N PRO A 143 7.23 9.04 -5.05
CA PRO A 143 7.60 7.63 -4.95
C PRO A 143 9.07 7.40 -5.31
N GLU A 144 9.61 6.29 -4.84
CA GLU A 144 10.99 5.87 -5.12
C GLU A 144 11.28 5.75 -6.63
N CYS A 145 10.29 5.28 -7.39
CA CYS A 145 10.33 5.22 -8.84
C CYS A 145 9.10 5.88 -9.45
N ASP A 146 9.21 6.36 -10.69
CA ASP A 146 8.08 6.98 -11.37
C ASP A 146 6.96 5.98 -11.65
N LEU A 147 5.70 6.44 -11.59
CA LEU A 147 4.53 5.59 -11.82
C LEU A 147 4.56 4.83 -13.15
N VAL A 148 5.21 5.38 -14.17
CA VAL A 148 5.32 4.77 -15.51
C VAL A 148 6.22 3.53 -15.54
N GLN A 149 7.04 3.32 -14.51
CA GLN A 149 7.97 2.20 -14.42
C GLN A 149 7.30 0.94 -13.84
N TYR A 150 6.13 1.07 -13.22
CA TYR A 150 5.40 -0.05 -12.63
C TYR A 150 4.47 -0.70 -13.65
N SER A 151 4.51 -2.04 -13.70
CA SER A 151 3.46 -2.84 -14.32
C SER A 151 2.33 -3.11 -13.31
N GLU A 152 1.08 -3.10 -13.77
CA GLU A 152 -0.07 -3.49 -12.94
C GLU A 152 -0.34 -4.99 -13.08
N VAL A 153 -0.18 -5.74 -11.99
CA VAL A 153 -0.50 -7.16 -11.91
C VAL A 153 -1.71 -7.35 -11.00
N LYS A 154 -2.79 -7.96 -11.51
CA LYS A 154 -4.01 -8.20 -10.72
C LYS A 154 -3.71 -9.04 -9.47
N LEU A 155 -4.33 -8.68 -8.33
CA LEU A 155 -4.35 -9.49 -7.11
C LEU A 155 -5.26 -10.71 -7.22
#